data_AF-A0A8X6UMM4-F1
#
_entry.id   AF-A0A8X6UMM4-F1
#
_cell.length_a   1.000
_cell.length_b   1.000
_cell.length_c   1.000
_cell.angle_alpha   90.00
_cell.angle_beta   90.00
_cell.angle_gamma   90.00
#
_symmetry.space_group_name_H-M   'P 1'
#
loop_
_entity.id
_entity.type
_entity.pdbx_description
1 polymer ?
#
loop_
_entity_poly.entity_id
_entity_poly.type
_entity_poly.pdbx_seq_one_letter_code
_entity_poly.pdbx_strand_id
1 'polypeptide(L)'
;EGKDVAEQRQDKRKHYADKRRREATLFHPGDKVYVTSHPMSSAEKGKTSKFLLRRDGPYVIMSRRSPTTYEISSLENPTTPLRVYHTSA
;
A
#
# COMPACT_ATOMS: atom_id res chain seq x y z
N GLU A 1 14.22 -4.15 16.04
CA GLU A 1 13.46 -4.59 17.24
C GLU A 1 12.05 -4.02 17.30
N GLY A 2 11.83 -2.71 17.52
CA GLY A 2 10.46 -2.18 17.66
C GLY A 2 9.57 -2.25 16.40
N LYS A 3 10.16 -2.07 15.21
CA LYS A 3 9.42 -2.09 13.92
C LYS A 3 8.94 -3.50 13.55
N ASP A 4 9.78 -4.50 13.81
CA ASP A 4 9.49 -5.91 13.49
C ASP A 4 8.33 -6.44 14.33
N VAL A 5 8.22 -6.01 15.59
CA VAL A 5 7.11 -6.38 16.48
C VAL A 5 5.79 -5.75 16.03
N ALA A 6 5.82 -4.51 15.54
CA ALA A 6 4.64 -3.82 15.06
C ALA A 6 4.08 -4.49 13.79
N GLU A 7 4.95 -4.86 12.86
CA GLU A 7 4.59 -5.56 11.62
C GLU A 7 3.96 -6.93 11.92
N GLN A 8 4.57 -7.73 12.80
CA GLN A 8 4.00 -9.01 13.22
C GLN A 8 2.60 -8.88 13.85
N ARG A 9 2.38 -7.81 14.63
CA ARG A 9 1.05 -7.53 15.22
C ARG A 9 0.02 -7.17 14.15
N GLN A 10 0.42 -6.43 13.12
CA GLN A 10 -0.44 -6.09 12.00
C GLN A 10 -0.80 -7.33 11.17
N ASP A 11 0.18 -8.18 10.85
CA ASP A 11 -0.05 -9.43 10.12
C ASP A 11 -1.02 -10.36 10.86
N LYS A 12 -0.86 -10.51 12.18
CA LYS A 12 -1.79 -11.28 13.01
C LYS A 12 -3.20 -10.71 12.93
N ARG A 13 -3.37 -9.39 13.13
CA ARG A 13 -4.68 -8.73 13.06
C ARG A 13 -5.34 -8.92 11.70
N LYS A 14 -4.57 -8.78 10.62
CA LYS A 14 -5.07 -8.97 9.26
C LYS A 14 -5.47 -10.42 9.00
N HIS A 15 -4.65 -11.39 9.40
CA HIS A 15 -4.99 -12.81 9.28
C HIS A 15 -6.34 -13.14 9.94
N TYR A 16 -6.60 -12.63 11.15
CA TYR A 16 -7.90 -12.86 11.81
C TYR A 16 -9.05 -12.12 11.13
N ALA A 17 -8.83 -10.89 10.65
CA ALA A 17 -9.85 -10.09 9.98
C ALA A 17 -10.29 -10.70 8.64
N ASP A 18 -9.37 -11.35 7.93
CA ASP A 18 -9.60 -11.85 6.57
C ASP A 18 -10.19 -13.28 6.55
N LYS A 19 -10.31 -13.96 7.70
CA LYS A 19 -10.83 -15.34 7.80
C LYS A 19 -12.20 -15.58 7.12
N ARG A 20 -13.04 -14.54 7.02
CA ARG A 20 -14.37 -14.61 6.40
C ARG A 20 -14.50 -13.74 5.15
N ARG A 21 -13.40 -13.12 4.70
CA ARG A 21 -13.35 -12.31 3.49
C ARG A 21 -12.99 -13.19 2.30
N ARG A 22 -13.09 -12.62 1.10
CA ARG A 22 -12.54 -13.24 -0.11
C ARG A 22 -11.01 -13.24 0.00
N GLU A 23 -10.39 -14.23 -0.61
CA GLU A 23 -8.94 -14.32 -0.70
C GLU A 23 -8.37 -13.03 -1.29
N ALA A 24 -7.41 -12.45 -0.58
CA ALA A 24 -6.76 -11.21 -1.00
C ALA A 24 -5.86 -11.49 -2.20
N THR A 25 -5.84 -10.57 -3.17
CA THR A 25 -4.88 -10.63 -4.28
C THR A 25 -3.46 -10.61 -3.73
N LEU A 26 -2.70 -11.67 -4.03
CA LEU A 26 -1.28 -11.72 -3.76
C LEU A 26 -0.53 -11.07 -4.91
N PHE A 27 0.26 -10.07 -4.58
CA PHE A 27 1.08 -9.37 -5.55
C PHE A 27 2.48 -9.97 -5.62
N HIS A 28 3.06 -9.92 -6.81
CA HIS A 28 4.41 -10.42 -7.08
C HIS A 28 5.34 -9.24 -7.44
N PRO A 29 6.66 -9.37 -7.18
CA PRO A 29 7.63 -8.43 -7.69
C PRO A 29 7.49 -8.23 -9.21
N GLY A 30 7.45 -6.98 -9.66
CA GLY A 30 7.20 -6.60 -11.06
C GLY A 30 5.75 -6.21 -11.36
N ASP A 31 4.79 -6.51 -10.49
CA ASP A 31 3.39 -6.14 -10.69
C ASP A 31 3.22 -4.60 -10.66
N LYS A 32 2.41 -4.08 -11.59
CA LYS A 32 2.02 -2.67 -11.62
C LYS A 32 0.79 -2.43 -10.75
N VAL A 33 0.92 -1.57 -9.75
CA VAL A 33 -0.13 -1.32 -8.76
C VAL A 33 -0.43 0.15 -8.59
N TYR A 34 -1.69 0.45 -8.26
CA TYR A 34 -2.09 1.78 -7.79
C TYR A 34 -2.11 1.83 -6.28
N VAL A 35 -1.64 2.93 -5.71
CA VAL A 35 -1.63 3.14 -4.26
C VAL A 35 -2.79 4.02 -3.86
N THR A 36 -3.52 3.63 -2.82
CA THR A 36 -4.56 4.49 -2.27
C THR A 36 -3.93 5.69 -1.55
N SER A 37 -4.20 6.90 -2.04
CA SER A 37 -3.81 8.16 -1.41
C SER A 37 -4.95 8.70 -0.53
N HIS A 38 -4.59 9.48 0.48
CA HIS A 38 -5.55 10.19 1.33
C HIS A 38 -5.40 11.70 1.09
N PRO A 39 -5.97 12.21 -0.02
CA PRO A 39 -5.87 13.62 -0.34
C PRO A 39 -6.68 14.47 0.64
N MET A 40 -6.03 15.48 1.23
CA MET A 40 -6.69 16.42 2.14
C MET A 40 -7.40 17.52 1.34
N SER A 41 -8.61 17.87 1.75
CA SER A 41 -9.31 19.05 1.23
C SER A 41 -8.65 20.32 1.73
N SER A 42 -8.62 21.35 0.88
CA SER A 42 -8.14 22.69 1.20
C SER A 42 -9.02 23.71 0.50
N ALA A 43 -9.82 24.45 1.28
CA ALA A 43 -10.72 25.48 0.76
C ALA A 43 -9.95 26.63 0.10
N GLU A 44 -8.82 27.05 0.70
CA GLU A 44 -7.95 28.09 0.15
C GLU A 44 -7.44 27.76 -1.26
N LYS A 45 -7.17 26.48 -1.53
CA LYS A 45 -6.70 26.00 -2.84
C LYS A 45 -7.84 25.57 -3.76
N GLY A 46 -9.11 25.76 -3.35
CA GLY A 46 -10.28 25.30 -4.08
C GLY A 46 -10.36 23.77 -4.25
N LYS A 47 -9.67 23.00 -3.40
CA LYS A 47 -9.55 21.54 -3.52
C LYS A 47 -10.46 20.85 -2.52
N THR A 48 -11.42 20.08 -3.01
CA THR A 48 -12.24 19.20 -2.16
C THR A 48 -11.81 17.75 -2.37
N SER A 49 -11.53 17.03 -1.29
CA SER A 49 -11.07 15.62 -1.32
C SER A 49 -12.04 14.69 -2.07
N LYS A 50 -13.34 15.03 -2.09
CA LYS A 50 -14.37 14.34 -2.89
C LYS A 50 -14.07 14.33 -4.40
N PHE A 51 -13.41 15.36 -4.91
CA PHE A 51 -13.06 15.51 -6.33
C PHE A 51 -11.60 15.16 -6.64
N LEU A 52 -10.78 14.90 -5.61
CA LEU A 52 -9.39 14.49 -5.80
C LEU A 52 -9.29 12.97 -6.02
N LEU A 53 -8.35 12.58 -6.87
CA LEU A 53 -8.09 11.18 -7.18
C LEU A 53 -7.62 10.44 -5.91
N ARG A 54 -8.29 9.32 -5.60
CA ARG A 54 -7.97 8.47 -4.45
C ARG A 54 -6.86 7.46 -4.71
N ARG A 55 -6.51 7.22 -5.97
CA ARG A 55 -5.51 6.23 -6.38
C ARG A 55 -4.39 6.94 -7.11
N ASP A 56 -3.20 6.89 -6.53
CA ASP A 56 -2.02 7.51 -7.10
C ASP A 56 -1.17 6.46 -7.83
N GLY A 57 -0.59 6.91 -8.95
CA GLY A 57 0.49 6.30 -9.73
C GLY A 57 0.30 4.84 -10.17
N PRO A 58 0.78 4.47 -11.37
CA PRO A 58 1.25 3.12 -11.56
C PRO A 58 2.64 3.00 -10.92
N TYR A 59 2.73 2.23 -9.84
CA TYR A 59 3.97 1.86 -9.17
C TYR A 59 4.32 0.41 -9.48
N VAL A 60 5.57 0.01 -9.25
CA VAL A 60 6.00 -1.39 -9.39
C VAL A 60 6.28 -1.96 -8.02
N ILE A 61 5.84 -3.20 -7.78
CA ILE A 61 6.23 -3.91 -6.56
C ILE A 61 7.68 -4.37 -6.71
N MET A 62 8.53 -3.91 -5.81
CA MET A 62 9.95 -4.24 -5.80
C MET A 62 10.19 -5.55 -5.06
N SER A 63 9.62 -5.68 -3.85
CA SER A 63 9.80 -6.85 -3.00
C SER A 63 8.61 -7.02 -2.05
N ARG A 64 8.42 -8.25 -1.58
CA ARG A 64 7.44 -8.57 -0.53
C ARG A 64 8.20 -8.72 0.80
N ARG A 65 7.95 -7.82 1.75
CA ARG A 65 8.56 -7.87 3.08
C ARG A 65 7.83 -8.83 4.02
N SER A 66 6.50 -8.83 3.97
CA SER A 66 5.66 -9.70 4.80
C SER A 66 4.45 -10.19 4.00
N PRO A 67 3.57 -11.03 4.58
CA PRO A 67 2.33 -11.41 3.93
C PRO A 67 1.44 -10.24 3.50
N THR A 68 1.55 -9.11 4.19
CA THR A 68 0.68 -7.96 3.99
C THR A 68 1.42 -6.70 3.57
N THR A 69 2.75 -6.69 3.73
CA THR A 69 3.63 -5.55 3.48
C THR A 69 4.44 -5.72 2.19
N TYR A 70 4.39 -4.70 1.34
CA TYR A 70 5.10 -4.65 0.05
C TYR A 70 5.93 -3.38 -0.05
N GLU A 71 7.11 -3.51 -0.64
CA GLU A 71 7.90 -2.38 -1.10
C GLU A 71 7.53 -2.04 -2.52
N ILE A 72 7.30 -0.76 -2.76
CA ILE A 72 7.02 -0.25 -4.10
C ILE A 72 8.15 0.66 -4.56
N SER A 73 8.38 0.68 -5.87
CA SER A 73 9.32 1.55 -6.56
C SER A 73 8.61 2.33 -7.67
N SER A 74 9.27 3.40 -8.14
CA SER A 74 8.80 4.15 -9.29
C SER A 74 8.98 3.32 -10.56
N LEU A 75 8.14 3.54 -11.57
CA LEU A 75 8.31 2.95 -12.90
C LEU A 75 9.64 3.36 -13.55
N GLU A 76 10.11 4.58 -13.30
CA GLU A 76 11.34 5.11 -13.89
C GLU A 76 12.58 4.48 -13.25
N ASN A 77 12.52 4.18 -11.96
CA ASN A 77 13.63 3.68 -11.17
C ASN A 77 13.16 2.47 -10.32
N PRO A 78 13.02 1.29 -10.93
CA PRO A 78 12.46 0.12 -10.24
C PRO A 78 13.41 -0.47 -9.19
N THR A 79 14.70 -0.12 -9.24
CA THR A 79 15.75 -0.65 -8.36
C THR A 79 15.77 0.00 -6.97
N THR A 80 15.20 1.21 -6.84
CA THR A 80 15.20 1.95 -5.57
C THR A 80 13.83 1.88 -4.89
N PRO A 81 13.74 1.39 -3.63
CA PRO A 81 12.48 1.38 -2.91
C PRO A 81 12.04 2.82 -2.63
N LEU A 82 10.83 3.14 -3.05
CA LEU A 82 10.23 4.45 -2.81
C LEU A 82 9.57 4.48 -1.43
N ARG A 83 8.68 3.52 -1.16
CA ARG A 83 7.94 3.39 0.10
C ARG A 83 7.48 1.97 0.37
N VAL A 84 7.09 1.75 1.61
CA VAL A 84 6.48 0.51 2.11
C VAL A 84 4.99 0.73 2.30
N TYR A 85 4.18 -0.20 1.79
CA TYR A 85 2.72 -0.17 1.90
C TYR A 85 2.16 -1.48 2.41
N HIS A 86 1.04 -1.40 3.12
CA HIS A 86 0.24 -2.55 3.50
C HIS A 86 -0.96 -2.68 2.57
N THR A 87 -1.32 -3.91 2.22
CA THR A 87 -2.52 -4.17 1.42
C THR A 87 -3.77 -4.03 2.28
N SER A 88 -4.69 -3.14 1.88
CA SER A 88 -6.04 -3.10 2.45
C SER A 88 -6.80 -4.36 2.04
N ALA A 89 -7.46 -5.00 3.00
CA ALA A 89 -8.30 -6.17 2.78
C ALA A 89 -9.63 -5.85 2.07
#